data_AF-A0A5E4IU76-F1
#
_entry.id   AF-A0A5E4IU76-F1
#
_cell.length_a   1.000
_cell.length_b   1.000
_cell.length_c   1.000
_cell.angle_alpha   90.00
_cell.angle_beta   90.00
_cell.angle_gamma   90.00
#
_symmetry.space_group_name_H-M   'P 1'
#
loop_
_entity.id
_entity.type
_entity.pdbx_description
1 polymer ?
#
loop_
_entity_poly.entity_id
_entity_poly.type
_entity_poly.pdbx_seq_one_letter_code
_entity_poly.pdbx_strand_id
1 'polypeptide(L)'
;MPSKKKSVDAKNIAKTTVGDKSIGEYWEIAKLPVYVSIGLSVLSFLLVFGMGAVGLGITALIGLVALAVWLWLGWRAVKEFGCDLKSAAIAGAVGGVISGIVGAVITVVEFSALPGMMAGAYGAAYATMAGAAIVTSAIMAPIMGAIMGAILSLVGAFLAQNMK
;
A
#
# COMPACT_ATOMS: atom_id res chain seq x y z
N MET A 1 27.62 -30.69 38.60
CA MET A 1 27.67 -29.40 37.86
C MET A 1 26.38 -29.25 37.06
N PRO A 2 25.38 -28.47 37.52
CA PRO A 2 24.15 -28.27 36.77
C PRO A 2 24.35 -27.20 35.70
N SER A 3 23.93 -27.50 34.48
CA SER A 3 24.03 -26.66 33.29
C SER A 3 23.17 -25.40 33.44
N LYS A 4 23.80 -24.23 33.27
CA LYS A 4 23.10 -22.94 33.20
C LYS A 4 22.22 -22.94 31.95
N LYS A 5 20.91 -23.08 32.13
CA LYS A 5 19.90 -22.65 31.15
C LYS A 5 20.13 -21.15 30.90
N LYS A 6 20.64 -20.79 29.72
CA LYS A 6 20.56 -19.41 29.22
C LYS A 6 19.08 -19.07 29.11
N SER A 7 18.58 -18.24 30.01
CA SER A 7 17.32 -17.54 29.82
C SER A 7 17.46 -16.73 28.54
N VAL A 8 16.67 -17.08 27.53
CA VAL A 8 16.53 -16.29 26.32
C VAL A 8 15.83 -15.00 26.75
N ASP A 9 16.61 -13.94 26.88
CA ASP A 9 16.11 -12.59 27.14
C ASP A 9 15.11 -12.21 26.05
N ALA A 10 13.82 -12.23 26.39
CA ALA A 10 12.69 -11.78 25.58
C ALA A 10 12.70 -10.26 25.26
N LYS A 11 13.86 -9.60 25.36
CA LYS A 11 14.05 -8.15 25.13
C LYS A 11 14.78 -7.81 23.82
N ASN A 12 15.19 -8.82 23.06
CA ASN A 12 15.80 -8.66 21.73
C ASN A 12 14.86 -9.16 20.62
N ILE A 13 13.62 -8.65 20.58
CA ILE A 13 12.92 -8.62 19.30
C ILE A 13 13.69 -7.60 18.47
N ALA A 14 14.56 -8.12 17.60
CA ALA A 14 15.46 -7.33 16.77
C ALA A 14 14.69 -6.13 16.19
N LYS A 15 15.09 -4.91 16.58
CA LYS A 15 14.72 -3.69 15.83
C LYS A 15 15.17 -3.98 14.40
N THR A 16 14.23 -4.37 13.56
CA THR A 16 14.53 -4.70 12.17
C THR A 16 14.77 -3.35 11.51
N THR A 17 16.03 -2.98 11.38
CA THR A 17 16.47 -1.76 10.72
C THR A 17 16.51 -2.02 9.22
N VAL A 18 15.95 -1.11 8.43
CA VAL A 18 15.97 -1.17 6.96
C VAL A 18 16.65 0.10 6.48
N GLY A 19 17.90 0.01 6.02
CA GLY A 19 18.73 1.20 5.86
C GLY A 19 19.08 1.81 7.22
N ASP A 20 18.88 3.12 7.38
CA ASP A 20 19.36 3.87 8.55
C ASP A 20 18.33 4.00 9.68
N LYS A 21 17.05 3.67 9.43
CA LYS A 21 15.96 3.78 10.42
C LYS A 21 15.28 2.43 10.68
N SER A 22 14.56 2.35 11.79
CA SER A 22 13.69 1.22 12.09
C SER A 22 12.40 1.25 11.26
N ILE A 23 11.80 0.10 10.99
CA ILE A 23 10.51 0.01 10.28
C ILE A 23 9.44 0.91 10.93
N GLY A 24 9.45 1.01 12.26
CA GLY A 24 8.51 1.88 13.00
C GLY A 24 8.69 3.37 12.70
N GLU A 25 9.91 3.84 12.46
CA GLU A 25 10.18 5.23 12.09
C GLU A 25 9.78 5.51 10.64
N TYR A 26 9.95 4.56 9.73
CA TYR A 26 9.43 4.69 8.36
C TYR A 26 7.90 4.69 8.34
N TRP A 27 7.27 3.92 9.22
CA TRP A 27 5.82 3.95 9.39
C TRP A 27 5.32 5.32 9.88
N GLU A 28 6.01 5.98 10.82
CA GLU A 28 5.63 7.32 11.27
C GLU A 28 5.62 8.37 10.14
N ILE A 29 6.51 8.22 9.16
CA ILE A 29 6.55 9.06 7.97
C ILE A 29 5.42 8.67 6.99
N ALA A 30 5.21 7.37 6.79
CA ALA A 30 4.28 6.85 5.78
C ALA A 30 2.80 6.78 6.23
N LYS A 31 2.49 6.79 7.53
CA LYS A 31 1.15 6.47 8.05
C LYS A 31 0.06 7.38 7.50
N LEU A 32 0.32 8.69 7.38
CA LEU A 32 -0.67 9.65 6.91
C LEU A 32 -1.05 9.39 5.43
N PRO A 33 -0.08 9.34 4.48
CA PRO A 33 -0.41 8.97 3.10
C PRO A 33 -0.98 7.56 2.95
N VAL A 34 -0.61 6.62 3.84
CA VAL A 34 -1.25 5.29 3.88
C VAL A 34 -2.72 5.39 4.26
N TYR A 35 -3.08 6.12 5.33
CA TYR A 35 -4.48 6.31 5.72
C TYR A 35 -5.30 7.02 4.64
N VAL A 36 -4.72 8.03 3.98
CA VAL A 36 -5.37 8.70 2.84
C VAL A 36 -5.59 7.70 1.71
N SER A 37 -4.59 6.91 1.35
CA SER A 37 -4.72 5.89 0.29
C SER A 37 -5.80 4.86 0.62
N ILE A 38 -5.84 4.38 1.86
CA ILE A 38 -6.89 3.44 2.33
C ILE A 38 -8.27 4.09 2.24
N GLY A 39 -8.42 5.33 2.72
CA GLY A 39 -9.70 6.05 2.66
C GLY A 39 -10.17 6.25 1.22
N LEU A 40 -9.25 6.59 0.31
CA LEU A 40 -9.53 6.70 -1.12
C LEU A 40 -9.94 5.36 -1.73
N SER A 41 -9.27 4.25 -1.38
CA SER A 41 -9.65 2.92 -1.86
C SER A 41 -11.05 2.50 -1.39
N VAL A 42 -11.41 2.78 -0.14
CA VAL A 42 -12.76 2.51 0.38
C VAL A 42 -13.80 3.38 -0.32
N LEU A 43 -13.50 4.67 -0.55
CA LEU A 43 -14.39 5.56 -1.28
C LEU A 43 -14.60 5.09 -2.73
N SER A 44 -13.53 4.71 -3.43
CA SER A 44 -13.61 4.14 -4.78
C SER A 44 -14.49 2.89 -4.81
N PHE A 45 -14.29 1.97 -3.86
CA PHE A 45 -15.14 0.79 -3.72
C PHE A 45 -16.62 1.15 -3.58
N LEU A 46 -16.96 2.08 -2.67
CA LEU A 46 -18.33 2.52 -2.46
C LEU A 46 -18.95 3.18 -3.70
N LEU A 47 -18.16 3.96 -4.46
CA LEU A 47 -18.62 4.61 -5.68
C LEU A 47 -18.89 3.61 -6.81
N VAL A 48 -18.03 2.60 -6.97
CA VAL A 48 -18.23 1.54 -7.96
C VAL A 48 -19.49 0.74 -7.64
N PHE A 49 -19.71 0.38 -6.36
CA PHE A 49 -20.91 -0.33 -5.94
C PHE A 49 -22.18 0.53 -5.98
N GLY A 50 -22.09 1.81 -5.59
CA GLY A 50 -23.25 2.69 -5.48
C GLY A 50 -23.69 3.32 -6.81
N MET A 51 -22.77 3.50 -7.77
CA MET A 51 -23.01 4.31 -8.98
C MET A 51 -22.64 3.61 -10.31
N GLY A 52 -22.14 2.38 -10.28
CA GLY A 52 -21.83 1.60 -11.49
C GLY A 52 -20.84 2.31 -12.42
N ALA A 53 -21.20 2.49 -13.69
CA ALA A 53 -20.31 3.05 -14.72
C ALA A 53 -19.84 4.50 -14.41
N VAL A 54 -20.68 5.32 -13.77
CA VAL A 54 -20.30 6.68 -13.34
C VAL A 54 -19.25 6.62 -12.23
N GLY A 55 -19.34 5.61 -11.36
CA GLY A 55 -18.35 5.33 -10.32
C GLY A 55 -16.96 5.02 -10.87
N LEU A 56 -16.86 4.39 -12.04
CA LEU A 56 -15.58 4.11 -12.70
C LEU A 56 -14.84 5.39 -13.14
N GLY A 57 -15.57 6.37 -13.69
CA GLY A 57 -15.00 7.66 -14.09
C GLY A 57 -14.44 8.45 -12.91
N ILE A 58 -15.15 8.47 -11.78
CA ILE A 58 -14.70 9.14 -10.55
C ILE A 58 -13.52 8.38 -9.92
N THR A 59 -13.51 7.05 -10.00
CA THR A 59 -12.41 6.21 -9.51
C THR A 59 -11.09 6.51 -10.22
N ALA A 60 -11.12 6.82 -11.53
CA ALA A 60 -9.93 7.24 -12.25
C ALA A 60 -9.33 8.55 -11.68
N LEU A 61 -10.17 9.52 -11.32
CA LEU A 61 -9.74 10.77 -10.69
C LEU A 61 -9.16 10.51 -9.29
N ILE A 62 -9.76 9.61 -8.52
CA ILE A 62 -9.24 9.17 -7.21
C ILE A 62 -7.85 8.54 -7.37
N GLY A 63 -7.61 7.78 -8.44
CA GLY A 63 -6.29 7.24 -8.77
C GLY A 63 -5.23 8.33 -8.95
N LEU A 64 -5.56 9.44 -9.60
CA LEU A 64 -4.64 10.58 -9.74
C LEU A 64 -4.32 11.24 -8.39
N VAL A 65 -5.31 11.37 -7.51
CA VAL A 65 -5.11 11.87 -6.15
C VAL A 65 -4.19 10.93 -5.37
N ALA A 66 -4.38 9.61 -5.48
CA ALA A 66 -3.52 8.64 -4.83
C ALA A 66 -2.05 8.76 -5.29
N LEU A 67 -1.80 8.96 -6.59
CA LEU A 67 -0.45 9.21 -7.11
C LEU A 67 0.17 10.48 -6.51
N ALA A 68 -0.60 11.56 -6.42
CA ALA A 68 -0.15 12.81 -5.81
C ALA A 68 0.20 12.64 -4.33
N VAL A 69 -0.55 11.81 -3.60
CA VAL A 69 -0.28 11.48 -2.18
C VAL A 69 1.08 10.78 -2.01
N TRP A 70 1.44 9.86 -2.90
CA TRP A 70 2.75 9.19 -2.87
C TRP A 70 3.91 10.11 -3.26
N LEU A 71 3.71 11.00 -4.23
CA LEU A 71 4.67 12.06 -4.54
C LEU A 71 4.86 12.99 -3.34
N TRP A 72 3.76 13.39 -2.70
CA TRP A 72 3.79 14.26 -1.54
C TRP A 72 4.46 13.61 -0.33
N LEU A 73 4.31 12.29 -0.12
CA LEU A 73 5.07 11.54 0.90
C LEU A 73 6.57 11.75 0.74
N GLY A 74 7.09 11.61 -0.48
CA GLY A 74 8.50 11.81 -0.79
C GLY A 74 8.98 13.23 -0.47
N TRP A 75 8.20 14.21 -0.90
CA TRP A 75 8.46 15.62 -0.64
C TRP A 75 8.50 15.92 0.87
N ARG A 76 7.51 15.40 1.59
CA ARG A 76 7.35 15.54 3.04
C ARG A 76 8.46 14.85 3.81
N ALA A 77 8.88 13.64 3.39
CA ALA A 77 9.97 12.91 4.02
C ALA A 77 11.26 13.73 4.03
N VAL A 78 11.54 14.47 2.96
CA VAL A 78 12.71 15.35 2.87
C VAL A 78 12.49 16.65 3.65
N LYS A 79 11.38 17.37 3.41
CA LYS A 79 11.17 18.72 3.95
C LYS A 79 10.81 18.74 5.44
N GLU A 80 10.04 17.77 5.94
CA GLU A 80 9.59 17.74 7.34
C GLU A 80 10.43 16.79 8.20
N PHE A 81 10.92 15.68 7.64
CA PHE A 81 11.61 14.63 8.41
C PHE A 81 13.12 14.56 8.13
N GLY A 82 13.66 15.45 7.29
CA GLY A 82 15.09 15.52 6.98
C GLY A 82 15.67 14.23 6.39
N CYS A 83 14.84 13.43 5.71
CA CYS A 83 15.26 12.15 5.14
C CYS A 83 16.07 12.34 3.85
N ASP A 84 16.97 11.40 3.59
CA ASP A 84 17.63 11.27 2.30
C ASP A 84 16.74 10.57 1.26
N LEU A 85 17.17 10.55 -0.01
CA LEU A 85 16.41 9.93 -1.11
C LEU A 85 16.15 8.44 -0.86
N LYS A 86 17.12 7.72 -0.27
CA LYS A 86 16.96 6.29 0.03
C LYS A 86 15.92 6.06 1.11
N SER A 87 15.98 6.83 2.21
CA SER A 87 14.97 6.74 3.27
C SER A 87 13.58 7.12 2.79
N ALA A 88 13.46 8.11 1.90
CA ALA A 88 12.18 8.47 1.29
C ALA A 88 11.64 7.31 0.41
N ALA A 89 12.48 6.66 -0.39
CA ALA A 89 12.09 5.50 -1.18
C ALA A 89 11.66 4.31 -0.30
N ILE A 90 12.37 4.05 0.80
CA ILE A 90 12.02 3.00 1.76
C ILE A 90 10.69 3.33 2.46
N ALA A 91 10.48 4.57 2.89
CA ALA A 91 9.19 5.01 3.44
C ALA A 91 8.04 4.79 2.44
N GLY A 92 8.29 5.15 1.17
CA GLY A 92 7.37 4.91 0.06
C GLY A 92 7.07 3.43 -0.15
N ALA A 93 8.10 2.57 -0.10
CA ALA A 93 7.94 1.13 -0.23
C ALA A 93 7.11 0.54 0.92
N VAL A 94 7.43 0.91 2.17
CA VAL A 94 6.71 0.44 3.36
C VAL A 94 5.25 0.85 3.30
N GLY A 95 4.98 2.12 3.00
CA GLY A 95 3.60 2.60 2.84
C GLY A 95 2.90 1.88 1.69
N GLY A 96 3.60 1.72 0.56
CA GLY A 96 3.10 1.09 -0.65
C GLY A 96 2.67 -0.36 -0.41
N VAL A 97 3.49 -1.15 0.29
CA VAL A 97 3.14 -2.52 0.71
C VAL A 97 1.84 -2.52 1.52
N ILE A 98 1.74 -1.66 2.52
CA ILE A 98 0.57 -1.64 3.43
C ILE A 98 -0.69 -1.25 2.66
N SER A 99 -0.62 -0.21 1.82
CA SER A 99 -1.74 0.15 0.95
C SER A 99 -2.10 -0.95 -0.07
N GLY A 100 -1.09 -1.66 -0.60
CA GLY A 100 -1.28 -2.77 -1.54
C GLY A 100 -1.95 -3.98 -0.89
N ILE A 101 -1.65 -4.26 0.38
CA ILE A 101 -2.36 -5.28 1.18
C ILE A 101 -3.84 -4.89 1.33
N VAL A 102 -4.13 -3.62 1.64
CA VAL A 102 -5.52 -3.16 1.76
C VAL A 102 -6.24 -3.23 0.42
N GLY A 103 -5.58 -2.83 -0.67
CA GLY A 103 -6.11 -2.96 -2.02
C GLY A 103 -6.42 -4.42 -2.37
N ALA A 104 -5.54 -5.36 -2.06
CA ALA A 104 -5.80 -6.79 -2.23
C ALA A 104 -7.03 -7.26 -1.45
N VAL A 105 -7.19 -6.84 -0.19
CA VAL A 105 -8.38 -7.18 0.61
C VAL A 105 -9.65 -6.65 -0.05
N ILE A 106 -9.63 -5.41 -0.54
CA ILE A 106 -10.77 -4.81 -1.24
C ILE A 106 -11.09 -5.62 -2.51
N THR A 107 -10.09 -5.95 -3.33
CA THR A 107 -10.28 -6.78 -4.53
C THR A 107 -10.84 -8.17 -4.18
N VAL A 108 -10.38 -8.79 -3.09
CA VAL A 108 -10.96 -10.06 -2.63
C VAL A 108 -12.43 -9.89 -2.27
N VAL A 109 -12.79 -8.83 -1.55
CA VAL A 109 -14.19 -8.53 -1.21
C VAL A 109 -15.02 -8.27 -2.46
N GLU A 110 -14.51 -7.51 -3.43
CA GLU A 110 -15.16 -7.26 -4.72
C GLU A 110 -15.48 -8.57 -5.43
N PHE A 111 -14.48 -9.41 -5.68
CA PHE A 111 -14.66 -10.68 -6.40
C PHE A 111 -15.50 -11.71 -5.63
N SER A 112 -15.54 -11.62 -4.30
CA SER A 112 -16.36 -12.50 -3.44
C SER A 112 -17.81 -12.03 -3.32
N ALA A 113 -18.07 -10.72 -3.42
CA ALA A 113 -19.41 -10.13 -3.31
C ALA A 113 -20.11 -9.95 -4.68
N LEU A 114 -19.36 -9.90 -5.77
CA LEU A 114 -19.86 -9.80 -7.15
C LEU A 114 -20.44 -11.08 -7.82
N PRO A 115 -20.40 -12.31 -7.27
CA PRO A 115 -20.98 -13.47 -7.94
C PRO A 115 -22.45 -13.26 -8.34
N GLY A 116 -23.23 -12.52 -7.57
CA GLY A 116 -24.64 -12.23 -7.89
C GLY A 116 -24.86 -11.40 -9.17
N MET A 117 -23.88 -10.57 -9.58
CA MET A 117 -24.03 -9.69 -10.76
C MET A 117 -23.45 -10.30 -12.05
N MET A 118 -22.51 -11.25 -11.94
CA MET A 118 -21.80 -11.85 -13.08
C MET A 118 -22.14 -13.33 -13.34
N ALA A 119 -22.78 -14.01 -12.38
CA ALA A 119 -23.12 -15.43 -12.49
C ALA A 119 -24.04 -15.77 -13.68
N GLY A 120 -24.88 -14.83 -14.12
CA GLY A 120 -25.76 -15.04 -15.27
C GLY A 120 -25.04 -15.07 -16.62
N ALA A 121 -23.86 -14.47 -16.74
CA ALA A 121 -23.16 -14.30 -18.02
C ALA A 121 -21.91 -15.21 -18.17
N TYR A 122 -21.26 -15.59 -17.06
CA TYR A 122 -19.95 -16.25 -17.10
C TYR A 122 -19.83 -17.55 -16.29
N GLY A 123 -20.87 -17.96 -15.57
CA GLY A 123 -20.97 -19.29 -14.93
C GLY A 123 -19.71 -19.75 -14.19
N ALA A 124 -19.35 -21.03 -14.34
CA ALA A 124 -18.18 -21.65 -13.70
C ALA A 124 -16.82 -21.05 -14.13
N ALA A 125 -16.76 -20.38 -15.29
CA ALA A 125 -15.54 -19.71 -15.76
C ALA A 125 -15.23 -18.45 -14.94
N TYR A 126 -16.26 -17.79 -14.39
CA TYR A 126 -16.05 -16.66 -13.48
C TYR A 126 -15.43 -17.13 -12.15
N ALA A 127 -15.84 -18.28 -11.62
CA ALA A 127 -15.31 -18.79 -10.36
C ALA A 127 -13.82 -19.15 -10.45
N THR A 128 -13.38 -19.74 -11.56
CA THR A 128 -11.96 -20.04 -11.80
C THR A 128 -11.14 -18.78 -12.08
N MET A 129 -11.68 -17.80 -12.82
CA MET A 129 -11.01 -16.51 -13.04
C MET A 129 -10.93 -15.67 -11.77
N ALA A 130 -11.98 -15.65 -10.94
CA ALA A 130 -12.00 -14.96 -9.66
C ALA A 130 -10.99 -15.56 -8.68
N GLY A 131 -10.90 -16.89 -8.61
CA GLY A 131 -9.89 -17.57 -7.77
C GLY A 131 -8.45 -17.23 -8.18
N ALA A 132 -8.15 -17.25 -9.48
CA ALA A 132 -6.84 -16.85 -9.98
C ALA A 132 -6.57 -15.36 -9.72
N ALA A 133 -7.53 -14.47 -9.97
CA ALA A 133 -7.41 -13.04 -9.73
C ALA A 133 -7.18 -12.70 -8.26
N ILE A 134 -7.86 -13.39 -7.33
CA ILE A 134 -7.68 -13.24 -5.88
C ILE A 134 -6.26 -13.61 -5.46
N VAL A 135 -5.77 -14.78 -5.89
CA VAL A 135 -4.42 -15.24 -5.51
C VAL A 135 -3.35 -14.32 -6.12
N THR A 136 -3.49 -13.96 -7.39
CA THR A 136 -2.56 -13.06 -8.06
C THR A 136 -2.58 -11.67 -7.46
N SER A 137 -3.76 -11.09 -7.16
CA SER A 137 -3.86 -9.76 -6.55
C SER A 137 -3.32 -9.73 -5.11
N ALA A 138 -3.56 -10.76 -4.31
CA ALA A 138 -3.04 -10.86 -2.95
C ALA A 138 -1.51 -10.79 -2.87
N ILE A 139 -0.82 -11.30 -3.89
CA ILE A 139 0.64 -11.29 -3.97
C ILE A 139 1.15 -10.05 -4.70
N MET A 140 0.56 -9.75 -5.86
CA MET A 140 1.06 -8.69 -6.73
C MET A 140 0.71 -7.29 -6.22
N ALA A 141 -0.42 -7.09 -5.54
CA ALA A 141 -0.79 -5.75 -5.08
C ALA A 141 0.17 -5.19 -4.01
N PRO A 142 0.62 -5.96 -2.99
CA PRO A 142 1.66 -5.49 -2.09
C PRO A 142 3.00 -5.20 -2.81
N ILE A 143 3.40 -6.03 -3.77
CA ILE A 143 4.65 -5.87 -4.52
C ILE A 143 4.60 -4.60 -5.39
N MET A 144 3.55 -4.47 -6.21
CA MET A 144 3.35 -3.29 -7.06
C MET A 144 3.14 -2.03 -6.23
N GLY A 145 2.43 -2.14 -5.11
CA GLY A 145 2.30 -1.07 -4.12
C GLY A 145 3.68 -0.61 -3.63
N ALA A 146 4.55 -1.54 -3.23
CA ALA A 146 5.91 -1.23 -2.80
C ALA A 146 6.71 -0.50 -3.89
N ILE A 147 6.67 -1.01 -5.13
CA ILE A 147 7.41 -0.46 -6.27
C ILE A 147 6.91 0.96 -6.58
N MET A 148 5.60 1.13 -6.73
CA MET A 148 5.00 2.42 -7.06
C MET A 148 5.19 3.43 -5.94
N GLY A 149 4.99 3.02 -4.68
CA GLY A 149 5.24 3.85 -3.51
C GLY A 149 6.70 4.30 -3.43
N ALA A 150 7.65 3.40 -3.69
CA ALA A 150 9.07 3.74 -3.71
C ALA A 150 9.42 4.73 -4.82
N ILE A 151 8.97 4.49 -6.06
CA ILE A 151 9.26 5.34 -7.22
C ILE A 151 8.68 6.74 -7.03
N LEU A 152 7.39 6.83 -6.66
CA LEU A 152 6.73 8.12 -6.50
C LEU A 152 7.28 8.90 -5.32
N SER A 153 7.57 8.24 -4.20
CA SER A 153 8.23 8.88 -3.06
C SER A 153 9.65 9.35 -3.43
N LEU A 154 10.40 8.59 -4.23
CA LEU A 154 11.71 9.02 -4.69
C LEU A 154 11.63 10.24 -5.62
N VAL A 155 10.66 10.28 -6.53
CA VAL A 155 10.42 11.46 -7.39
C VAL A 155 10.06 12.68 -6.55
N GLY A 156 9.16 12.52 -5.58
CA GLY A 156 8.78 13.61 -4.66
C GLY A 156 9.95 14.13 -3.82
N ALA A 157 10.78 13.22 -3.32
CA ALA A 157 11.98 13.55 -2.57
C ALA A 157 13.01 14.29 -3.44
N PHE A 158 13.19 13.87 -4.69
CA PHE A 158 14.04 14.56 -5.66
C PHE A 158 13.56 15.98 -5.94
N LEU A 159 12.24 16.18 -6.13
CA LEU A 159 11.67 17.51 -6.29
C LEU A 159 11.90 18.38 -5.04
N ALA A 160 11.71 17.83 -3.84
CA ALA A 160 11.97 18.54 -2.58
C ALA A 160 13.42 19.03 -2.44
N GLN A 161 14.41 18.23 -2.85
CA GLN A 161 15.82 18.61 -2.76
C GLN A 161 16.19 19.73 -3.74
N ASN A 162 15.54 19.79 -4.90
CA ASN A 162 15.85 20.78 -5.94
C ASN A 162 15.05 22.08 -5.80
N MET A 163 13.89 22.06 -5.14
CA MET A 163 13.14 23.27 -4.81
C MET A 163 13.66 23.83 -3.47
N LYS A 164 14.47 24.90 -3.53
CA LYS A 164 14.93 25.63 -2.35
C LYS A 164 13.75 26.26 -1.62
#